data_AF-A0A8S3GZK7-F1
#
_entry.id   AF-A0A8S3GZK7-F1
#
_cell.length_a   1.000
_cell.length_b   1.000
_cell.length_c   1.000
_cell.angle_alpha   90.00
_cell.angle_beta   90.00
_cell.angle_gamma   90.00
#
_symmetry.space_group_name_H-M   'P 1'
#
loop_
_entity.id
_entity.type
_entity.pdbx_description
1 polymer ?
#
loop_
_entity_poly.entity_id
_entity_poly.type
_entity_poly.pdbx_seq_one_letter_code
_entity_poly.pdbx_strand_id
1 'polypeptide(L)'
;SVKLNLYKCRYPNCEFPAQPGLELPATVRPVDALYWSNDSHWSFALEGYGGYGSVKPSDNTNIYIPRGVWLVIDYPLPRIRSLRIDGVLEFEQDMNNTLYVDSILINGGWPNNPLRSKVDIIITGSSSVNVLLPNNAGSIGQKVIGVLGGLDLHGMHRNVSWTRLATTASAGQNSITLSEPVNWLVGDEIILTTTDTRIDHVERHNITGISGGGTIITLAGALAYTHIVLHNVFPNGEIYHVAGAVGLLTRNVRVINGNPSSDKIGFRILVTDYATDVWNPVGSEYLTTYYKGYARISDTQFIGFGQYIDAPKEDRREGFHLFNLGSWNASRPTYINSCSFDTGYYPA
;
A
#
# COMPACT_ATOMS: atom_id res chain seq x y z
N SER A 1 24.68 -18.42 57.66
CA SER A 1 25.14 -17.19 56.98
C SER A 1 23.99 -16.66 56.15
N VAL A 2 23.79 -15.34 56.09
CA VAL A 2 22.78 -14.72 55.22
C VAL A 2 23.47 -14.39 53.90
N LYS A 3 23.00 -14.99 52.80
CA LYS A 3 23.47 -14.61 51.44
C LYS A 3 22.70 -13.36 51.01
N LEU A 4 23.37 -12.23 51.02
CA LEU A 4 22.83 -10.98 50.48
C LEU A 4 22.97 -11.00 48.96
N ASN A 5 21.85 -11.06 48.25
CA ASN A 5 21.81 -10.84 46.80
C ASN A 5 21.34 -9.41 46.55
N LEU A 6 22.23 -8.58 46.02
CA LEU A 6 21.91 -7.23 45.55
C LEU A 6 21.71 -7.25 44.04
N TYR A 7 20.57 -6.76 43.58
CA TYR A 7 20.26 -6.58 42.17
C TYR A 7 20.26 -5.08 41.86
N LYS A 8 20.99 -4.68 40.83
CA LYS A 8 20.91 -3.34 40.25
C LYS A 8 20.15 -3.45 38.93
N CYS A 9 19.08 -2.67 38.79
CA CYS A 9 18.38 -2.59 37.53
C CYS A 9 19.32 -2.05 36.44
N ARG A 10 19.26 -2.69 35.26
CA ARG A 10 20.06 -2.28 34.11
C ARG A 10 19.63 -0.90 33.60
N TYR A 11 18.33 -0.62 33.62
CA TYR A 11 17.75 0.62 33.11
C TYR A 11 17.45 1.62 34.23
N PRO A 12 17.52 2.94 33.95
CA PRO A 12 17.03 3.98 34.86
C PRO A 12 15.60 3.67 35.32
N ASN A 13 15.33 3.89 36.62
CA ASN A 13 14.02 3.61 37.25
C ASN A 13 13.51 2.16 37.13
N CYS A 14 14.37 1.21 36.71
CA CYS A 14 13.98 -0.17 36.40
C CYS A 14 12.94 -0.29 35.28
N GLU A 15 12.80 0.74 34.43
CA GLU A 15 11.86 0.76 33.32
C GLU A 15 12.55 0.33 32.03
N PHE A 16 11.99 -0.66 31.34
CA PHE A 16 12.52 -1.11 30.06
C PHE A 16 12.29 0.00 29.01
N PRO A 17 13.30 0.35 28.18
CA PRO A 17 13.13 1.35 27.14
C PRO A 17 12.00 0.95 26.17
N ALA A 18 11.09 1.88 25.91
CA ALA A 18 9.96 1.64 25.00
C ALA A 18 10.45 1.18 23.62
N GLN A 19 10.07 -0.05 23.25
CA GLN A 19 10.48 -0.67 21.99
C GLN A 19 9.55 -0.28 20.85
N PRO A 20 10.05 0.24 19.72
CA PRO A 20 9.24 0.53 18.53
C PRO A 20 8.40 -0.67 18.07
N GLY A 21 8.97 -1.88 18.11
CA GLY A 21 8.28 -3.11 17.74
C GLY A 21 7.12 -3.51 18.66
N LEU A 22 6.92 -2.81 19.78
CA LEU A 22 5.81 -2.99 20.71
C LEU A 22 4.84 -1.79 20.72
N GLU A 23 5.14 -0.72 19.99
CA GLU A 23 4.26 0.44 19.91
C GLU A 23 2.94 0.09 19.22
N LEU A 24 1.85 0.53 19.87
CA LEU A 24 0.52 0.38 19.33
C LEU A 24 0.32 1.33 18.14
N PRO A 25 -0.47 0.92 17.13
CA PRO A 25 -0.81 1.80 16.03
C PRO A 25 -1.51 3.05 16.55
N ALA A 26 -1.11 4.23 16.03
CA ALA A 26 -1.84 5.44 16.30
C ALA A 26 -3.27 5.34 15.77
N THR A 27 -4.20 5.95 16.50
CA THR A 27 -5.63 5.91 16.16
C THR A 27 -6.27 7.28 16.02
N VAL A 28 -5.56 8.39 16.25
CA VAL A 28 -6.12 9.73 16.05
C VAL A 28 -4.98 10.69 15.75
N ARG A 29 -5.22 11.62 14.82
CA ARG A 29 -4.32 12.76 14.58
C ARG A 29 -4.21 13.61 15.85
N PRO A 30 -3.01 13.88 16.39
CA PRO A 30 -2.86 14.69 17.57
C PRO A 30 -3.06 16.19 17.24
N VAL A 31 -3.38 16.99 18.25
CA VAL A 31 -3.69 18.43 18.09
C VAL A 31 -2.48 19.26 17.68
N ASP A 32 -1.28 18.79 18.00
CA ASP A 32 0.01 19.38 17.68
C ASP A 32 0.64 18.80 16.40
N ALA A 33 -0.18 18.17 15.55
CA ALA A 33 0.24 17.72 14.23
C ALA A 33 0.83 18.88 13.42
N LEU A 34 1.92 18.57 12.72
CA LEU A 34 2.62 19.45 11.81
C LEU A 34 2.03 19.29 10.40
N TYR A 35 2.21 20.31 9.57
CA TYR A 35 1.57 20.40 8.25
C TYR A 35 2.63 20.72 7.21
N TRP A 36 2.62 19.98 6.10
CA TRP A 36 3.58 20.12 5.02
C TRP A 36 3.59 21.55 4.49
N SER A 37 2.43 22.19 4.38
CA SER A 37 2.25 23.54 3.84
C SER A 37 2.95 24.67 4.63
N ASN A 38 3.27 24.46 5.91
CA ASN A 38 3.83 25.49 6.79
C ASN A 38 5.35 25.35 6.94
N ASP A 39 6.10 26.33 6.45
CA ASP A 39 7.57 26.37 6.53
C ASP A 39 8.10 26.23 7.97
N SER A 40 7.45 26.87 8.94
CA SER A 40 7.87 26.81 10.35
C SER A 40 7.68 25.42 10.97
N HIS A 41 6.78 24.59 10.41
CA HIS A 41 6.57 23.22 10.88
C HIS A 41 7.72 22.28 10.47
N TRP A 42 8.65 22.72 9.62
CA TRP A 42 9.84 21.95 9.25
C TRP A 42 11.02 22.14 10.21
N SER A 43 10.84 22.79 11.36
CA SER A 43 11.90 23.01 12.34
C SER A 43 12.52 21.73 12.92
N PHE A 44 11.87 20.57 12.75
CA PHE A 44 12.41 19.26 13.15
C PHE A 44 13.44 18.69 12.15
N ALA A 45 13.52 19.23 10.93
CA ALA A 45 14.35 18.68 9.87
C ALA A 45 15.83 18.86 10.19
N LEU A 46 16.59 17.77 10.04
CA LEU A 46 18.03 17.73 10.31
C LEU A 46 18.83 18.23 9.10
N GLU A 47 20.05 18.70 9.34
CA GLU A 47 20.98 19.08 8.27
C GLU A 47 21.18 17.90 7.30
N GLY A 48 21.15 18.18 5.99
CA GLY A 48 21.23 17.16 4.94
C GLY A 48 19.89 16.56 4.50
N TYR A 49 18.78 16.89 5.17
CA TYR A 49 17.42 16.53 4.77
C TYR A 49 16.65 17.75 4.26
N GLY A 50 15.67 17.51 3.37
CA GLY A 50 14.70 18.52 2.98
C GLY A 50 13.89 18.98 4.18
N GLY A 51 13.60 20.28 4.27
CA GLY A 51 13.01 20.88 5.48
C GLY A 51 14.00 21.73 6.29
N TYR A 52 15.30 21.46 6.17
CA TYR A 52 16.32 22.10 7.01
C TYR A 52 16.31 23.62 6.86
N GLY A 53 16.39 24.33 7.98
CA GLY A 53 16.25 25.78 8.02
C GLY A 53 14.80 26.28 8.13
N SER A 54 13.85 25.40 8.47
CA SER A 54 12.42 25.73 8.58
C SER A 54 11.85 26.26 7.26
N VAL A 55 12.09 25.51 6.19
CA VAL A 55 11.60 25.79 4.85
C VAL A 55 11.11 24.50 4.23
N LYS A 56 9.97 24.55 3.54
CA LYS A 56 9.41 23.41 2.84
C LYS A 56 10.42 22.72 1.92
N PRO A 57 10.43 21.38 1.87
CA PRO A 57 11.32 20.65 0.98
C PRO A 57 11.09 20.96 -0.49
N SER A 58 12.18 20.98 -1.26
CA SER A 58 12.18 21.10 -2.71
C SER A 58 12.26 19.73 -3.40
N ASP A 59 12.14 19.74 -4.72
CA ASP A 59 12.29 18.55 -5.57
C ASP A 59 13.60 17.79 -5.35
N ASN A 60 13.50 16.47 -5.44
CA ASN A 60 14.57 15.47 -5.36
C ASN A 60 15.37 15.50 -4.06
N THR A 61 14.77 15.95 -2.96
CA THR A 61 15.36 15.93 -1.61
C THR A 61 15.07 14.62 -0.86
N ASN A 62 15.90 14.31 0.13
CA ASN A 62 15.65 13.21 1.08
C ASN A 62 14.85 13.76 2.25
N ILE A 63 13.78 13.09 2.66
CA ILE A 63 12.93 13.48 3.77
C ILE A 63 13.08 12.46 4.90
N TYR A 64 13.25 12.98 6.12
CA TYR A 64 13.26 12.18 7.34
C TYR A 64 12.27 12.75 8.34
N ILE A 65 11.29 11.94 8.73
CA ILE A 65 10.29 12.29 9.74
C ILE A 65 10.64 11.51 11.02
N PRO A 66 11.22 12.16 12.05
CA PRO A 66 11.66 11.48 13.25
C PRO A 66 10.49 11.06 14.14
N ARG A 67 10.75 10.13 15.07
CA ARG A 67 9.77 9.71 16.07
C ARG A 67 9.27 10.92 16.88
N GLY A 68 7.97 10.93 17.17
CA GLY A 68 7.29 12.04 17.84
C GLY A 68 6.81 13.16 16.90
N VAL A 69 7.20 13.13 15.62
CA VAL A 69 6.64 14.05 14.61
C VAL A 69 5.47 13.39 13.90
N TRP A 70 4.36 14.12 13.85
CA TRP A 70 3.20 13.79 13.01
C TRP A 70 3.09 14.83 11.91
N LEU A 71 3.31 14.44 10.65
CA LEU A 71 3.28 15.36 9.50
C LEU A 71 2.08 15.03 8.61
N VAL A 72 1.23 16.03 8.37
CA VAL A 72 0.08 15.97 7.48
C VAL A 72 0.44 16.54 6.11
N ILE A 73 0.14 15.79 5.05
CA ILE A 73 0.22 16.23 3.66
C ILE A 73 -1.05 16.98 3.29
N ASP A 74 -1.00 18.29 3.45
CA ASP A 74 -2.04 19.26 3.13
C ASP A 74 -1.64 20.19 1.97
N TYR A 75 -0.65 19.77 1.17
CA TYR A 75 -0.08 20.57 0.09
C TYR A 75 0.45 19.67 -1.03
N PRO A 76 0.40 20.12 -2.31
CA PRO A 76 1.00 19.38 -3.42
C PRO A 76 2.47 19.05 -3.18
N LEU A 77 2.80 17.77 -3.31
CA LEU A 77 4.14 17.28 -3.00
C LEU A 77 5.13 17.48 -4.16
N PRO A 78 6.37 17.90 -3.86
CA PRO A 78 7.47 17.80 -4.81
C PRO A 78 7.84 16.33 -5.06
N ARG A 79 8.68 16.06 -6.06
CA ARG A 79 9.27 14.73 -6.21
C ARG A 79 10.22 14.47 -5.05
N ILE A 80 10.03 13.39 -4.31
CA ILE A 80 10.88 13.01 -3.18
C ILE A 80 11.87 11.95 -3.65
N ARG A 81 13.14 12.07 -3.27
CA ARG A 81 14.14 11.03 -3.58
C ARG A 81 13.96 9.84 -2.66
N SER A 82 14.17 10.04 -1.36
CA SER A 82 13.98 9.01 -0.34
C SER A 82 13.13 9.55 0.81
N LEU A 83 12.18 8.73 1.28
CA LEU A 83 11.29 9.07 2.39
C LEU A 83 11.49 8.05 3.52
N ARG A 84 12.08 8.51 4.63
CA ARG A 84 12.20 7.73 5.86
C ARG A 84 11.27 8.28 6.92
N ILE A 85 10.43 7.42 7.50
CA ILE A 85 9.42 7.81 8.48
C ILE A 85 9.61 6.94 9.73
N ASP A 86 10.15 7.56 10.78
CA ASP A 86 10.20 7.00 12.13
C ASP A 86 9.05 7.56 13.01
N GLY A 87 8.42 8.66 12.58
CA GLY A 87 7.17 9.24 13.13
C GLY A 87 5.93 8.84 12.32
N VAL A 88 5.04 9.79 12.03
CA VAL A 88 3.82 9.56 11.24
C VAL A 88 3.76 10.51 10.05
N LEU A 89 3.43 9.97 8.88
CA LEU A 89 3.05 10.73 7.69
C LEU A 89 1.60 10.41 7.35
N GLU A 90 0.74 11.42 7.29
CA GLU A 90 -0.68 11.29 7.03
C GLU A 90 -1.08 12.11 5.80
N PHE A 91 -1.95 11.60 4.94
CA PHE A 91 -2.56 12.40 3.86
C PHE A 91 -3.83 13.10 4.33
N GLU A 92 -4.02 14.35 3.91
CA GLU A 92 -5.25 15.06 4.24
C GLU A 92 -6.47 14.46 3.52
N GLN A 93 -7.59 14.37 4.24
CA GLN A 93 -8.77 13.61 3.83
C GLN A 93 -9.45 14.14 2.56
N ASP A 94 -9.37 15.45 2.34
CA ASP A 94 -10.12 16.15 1.29
C ASP A 94 -9.19 16.80 0.25
N MET A 95 -7.95 16.32 0.15
CA MET A 95 -6.99 16.79 -0.85
C MET A 95 -6.39 15.65 -1.66
N ASN A 96 -6.55 15.72 -2.99
CA ASN A 96 -5.89 14.79 -3.89
C ASN A 96 -4.39 15.02 -3.88
N ASN A 97 -3.62 13.94 -3.82
CA ASN A 97 -2.16 14.01 -3.77
C ASN A 97 -1.51 12.97 -4.67
N THR A 98 -0.31 13.30 -5.12
CA THR A 98 0.56 12.38 -5.83
C THR A 98 1.94 12.43 -5.21
N LEU A 99 2.37 11.32 -4.61
CA LEU A 99 3.68 11.16 -4.01
C LEU A 99 4.58 10.42 -5.00
N TYR A 100 5.51 11.13 -5.63
CA TYR A 100 6.61 10.51 -6.37
C TYR A 100 7.76 10.23 -5.41
N VAL A 101 8.17 8.97 -5.29
CA VAL A 101 9.18 8.55 -4.32
C VAL A 101 9.97 7.34 -4.80
N ASP A 102 11.28 7.26 -4.51
CA ASP A 102 12.06 6.09 -4.91
C ASP A 102 11.90 4.91 -3.92
N SER A 103 11.69 5.22 -2.65
CA SER A 103 11.46 4.25 -1.57
C SER A 103 10.77 4.89 -0.37
N ILE A 104 9.90 4.15 0.31
CA ILE A 104 9.30 4.59 1.56
C ILE A 104 9.65 3.62 2.68
N LEU A 105 10.13 4.14 3.81
CA LEU A 105 10.19 3.41 5.07
C LEU A 105 9.12 3.96 6.01
N ILE A 106 8.17 3.14 6.49
CA ILE A 106 6.99 3.63 7.24
C ILE A 106 6.90 3.03 8.65
N ASN A 107 6.71 3.92 9.65
CA ASN A 107 6.38 3.63 11.04
C ASN A 107 5.02 4.25 11.49
N GLY A 108 3.90 4.03 10.77
CA GLY A 108 2.54 4.32 11.30
C GLY A 108 1.46 4.68 10.26
N GLY A 109 0.18 4.45 10.63
CA GLY A 109 -1.06 4.90 9.96
C GLY A 109 -2.35 4.39 10.67
N TRP A 110 -3.57 4.66 10.14
CA TRP A 110 -4.86 4.38 10.84
C TRP A 110 -6.02 3.78 9.97
N PRO A 111 -6.82 2.79 10.46
CA PRO A 111 -7.90 2.12 9.69
C PRO A 111 -9.31 2.71 9.75
N ASN A 112 -9.68 3.45 10.81
CA ASN A 112 -11.10 3.79 11.04
C ASN A 112 -11.55 5.05 10.28
N ASN A 113 -10.68 5.64 9.45
CA ASN A 113 -10.97 6.81 8.64
C ASN A 113 -10.35 6.66 7.24
N PRO A 114 -10.97 5.85 6.36
CA PRO A 114 -10.46 5.64 5.00
C PRO A 114 -10.32 6.97 4.26
N LEU A 115 -9.27 7.09 3.45
CA LEU A 115 -9.01 8.29 2.65
C LEU A 115 -10.16 8.51 1.67
N ARG A 116 -10.78 9.69 1.72
CA ARG A 116 -11.84 10.10 0.77
C ARG A 116 -11.25 10.66 -0.52
N SER A 117 -10.11 11.34 -0.43
CA SER A 117 -9.38 11.91 -1.54
C SER A 117 -8.67 10.84 -2.39
N LYS A 118 -8.25 11.24 -3.59
CA LYS A 118 -7.41 10.41 -4.45
C LYS A 118 -5.94 10.56 -4.06
N VAL A 119 -5.27 9.45 -3.77
CA VAL A 119 -3.83 9.42 -3.46
C VAL A 119 -3.13 8.43 -4.37
N ASP A 120 -2.18 8.93 -5.15
CA ASP A 120 -1.29 8.11 -5.98
C ASP A 120 0.11 8.09 -5.37
N ILE A 121 0.57 6.92 -4.94
CA ILE A 121 1.94 6.68 -4.50
C ILE A 121 2.70 6.07 -5.67
N ILE A 122 3.52 6.87 -6.34
CA ILE A 122 4.25 6.47 -7.54
C ILE A 122 5.70 6.17 -7.17
N ILE A 123 6.05 4.89 -7.26
CA ILE A 123 7.41 4.41 -7.00
C ILE A 123 8.28 4.65 -8.23
N THR A 124 9.23 5.59 -8.14
CA THR A 124 10.08 6.02 -9.25
C THR A 124 11.51 5.49 -9.21
N GLY A 125 11.86 4.72 -8.17
CA GLY A 125 13.24 4.31 -7.91
C GLY A 125 13.89 3.56 -9.07
N SER A 126 15.20 3.68 -9.21
CA SER A 126 15.96 2.91 -10.20
C SER A 126 16.16 1.46 -9.74
N SER A 127 16.13 0.51 -10.68
CA SER A 127 16.52 -0.91 -10.53
C SER A 127 18.01 -1.13 -10.20
N SER A 128 18.75 -0.07 -9.85
CA SER A 128 20.16 -0.14 -9.48
C SER A 128 20.46 0.33 -8.05
N VAL A 129 19.52 1.01 -7.38
CA VAL A 129 19.78 1.67 -6.08
C VAL A 129 19.04 0.95 -4.96
N ASN A 130 19.81 0.29 -4.09
CA ASN A 130 19.31 -0.38 -2.90
C ASN A 130 19.01 0.62 -1.77
N VAL A 131 17.92 0.39 -1.06
CA VAL A 131 17.54 1.10 0.16
C VAL A 131 18.22 0.43 1.33
N LEU A 132 19.06 1.19 2.03
CA LEU A 132 19.83 0.71 3.17
C LEU A 132 19.03 0.88 4.46
N LEU A 133 19.12 -0.11 5.34
CA LEU A 133 18.63 0.00 6.71
C LEU A 133 19.58 0.88 7.53
N PRO A 134 19.06 1.58 8.57
CA PRO A 134 19.88 2.36 9.48
C PRO A 134 20.99 1.52 10.13
N ASN A 135 22.08 2.20 10.54
CA ASN A 135 23.19 1.60 11.29
C ASN A 135 23.82 0.36 10.62
N ASN A 136 23.87 0.35 9.28
CA ASN A 136 24.42 -0.73 8.48
C ASN A 136 23.75 -2.09 8.72
N ALA A 137 22.47 -2.11 9.11
CA ALA A 137 21.70 -3.34 9.32
C ALA A 137 21.35 -4.11 8.03
N GLY A 138 21.87 -3.66 6.88
CA GLY A 138 21.72 -4.32 5.58
C GLY A 138 20.94 -3.48 4.57
N SER A 139 20.37 -4.16 3.57
CA SER A 139 19.61 -3.57 2.47
C SER A 139 18.27 -4.29 2.35
N ILE A 140 17.20 -3.54 2.09
CA ILE A 140 15.86 -4.08 1.80
C ILE A 140 15.55 -4.12 0.30
N GLY A 141 16.55 -3.90 -0.54
CA GLY A 141 16.41 -3.91 -1.99
C GLY A 141 15.96 -2.58 -2.56
N GLN A 142 15.46 -2.60 -3.79
CA GLN A 142 15.18 -1.42 -4.62
C GLN A 142 13.68 -1.31 -4.87
N LYS A 143 13.19 -0.14 -5.28
CA LYS A 143 11.75 0.13 -5.54
C LYS A 143 10.85 -0.45 -4.42
N VAL A 144 11.26 -0.28 -3.18
CA VAL A 144 10.66 -0.96 -2.02
C VAL A 144 9.95 0.02 -1.09
N ILE A 145 8.77 -0.39 -0.64
CA ILE A 145 8.11 0.14 0.56
C ILE A 145 8.48 -0.82 1.70
N GLY A 146 9.46 -0.41 2.51
CA GLY A 146 9.89 -1.16 3.68
C GLY A 146 9.04 -0.81 4.89
N VAL A 147 8.36 -1.79 5.45
CA VAL A 147 7.48 -1.62 6.60
C VAL A 147 8.11 -2.30 7.81
N LEU A 148 8.76 -1.50 8.65
CA LEU A 148 9.43 -1.92 9.89
C LEU A 148 8.66 -1.44 11.13
N GLY A 149 7.59 -0.67 10.93
CA GLY A 149 6.62 -0.25 11.93
C GLY A 149 5.20 -0.49 11.43
N GLY A 150 4.45 0.56 11.09
CA GLY A 150 3.07 0.45 10.61
C GLY A 150 2.92 0.96 9.19
N LEU A 151 2.13 0.26 8.38
CA LEU A 151 1.60 0.77 7.12
C LEU A 151 0.08 0.66 7.13
N ASP A 152 -0.60 1.78 6.94
CA ASP A 152 -2.04 1.80 6.72
C ASP A 152 -2.36 2.45 5.39
N LEU A 153 -3.07 1.70 4.55
CA LEU A 153 -3.56 2.17 3.26
C LEU A 153 -5.02 1.75 3.17
N HIS A 154 -5.92 2.72 3.35
CA HIS A 154 -7.36 2.48 3.37
C HIS A 154 -8.03 3.43 2.39
N GLY A 155 -8.47 2.88 1.25
CA GLY A 155 -9.30 3.60 0.29
C GLY A 155 -10.78 3.54 0.65
N MET A 156 -11.60 4.24 -0.14
CA MET A 156 -13.05 4.21 -0.02
C MET A 156 -13.57 2.80 -0.33
N HIS A 157 -14.35 2.26 0.60
CA HIS A 157 -14.88 0.91 0.50
C HIS A 157 -15.81 0.72 -0.71
N ARG A 158 -15.63 -0.40 -1.42
CA ARG A 158 -16.50 -0.82 -2.52
C ARG A 158 -17.20 -2.12 -2.14
N ASN A 159 -18.51 -2.06 -1.91
CA ASN A 159 -19.31 -3.18 -1.40
C ASN A 159 -19.21 -4.41 -2.32
N VAL A 160 -19.20 -4.18 -3.63
CA VAL A 160 -19.05 -5.23 -4.66
C VAL A 160 -17.77 -4.94 -5.41
N SER A 161 -16.74 -5.76 -5.21
CA SER A 161 -15.48 -5.68 -5.97
C SER A 161 -15.49 -6.58 -7.21
N TRP A 162 -16.29 -7.64 -7.18
CA TRP A 162 -16.48 -8.61 -8.23
C TRP A 162 -17.94 -9.01 -8.32
N THR A 163 -18.45 -9.11 -9.54
CA THR A 163 -19.74 -9.73 -9.83
C THR A 163 -19.64 -10.48 -11.16
N ARG A 164 -20.76 -10.91 -11.74
CA ARG A 164 -20.80 -11.60 -13.03
C ARG A 164 -21.77 -10.92 -13.98
N LEU A 165 -21.64 -11.21 -15.27
CA LEU A 165 -22.65 -10.85 -16.26
C LEU A 165 -23.97 -11.57 -15.95
N ALA A 166 -25.08 -10.85 -15.97
CA ALA A 166 -26.43 -11.41 -15.91
C ALA A 166 -26.89 -11.92 -17.28
N THR A 167 -26.42 -11.31 -18.36
CA THR A 167 -26.80 -11.64 -19.74
C THR A 167 -25.57 -11.64 -20.64
N THR A 168 -25.58 -12.47 -21.69
CA THR A 168 -24.53 -12.48 -22.72
C THR A 168 -24.27 -11.07 -23.24
N ALA A 169 -23.00 -10.65 -23.20
CA ALA A 169 -22.55 -9.39 -23.76
C ALA A 169 -21.87 -9.68 -25.10
N SER A 170 -22.49 -9.25 -26.19
CA SER A 170 -22.03 -9.54 -27.56
C SER A 170 -20.97 -8.54 -28.01
N ALA A 171 -20.02 -9.01 -28.81
CA ALA A 171 -19.06 -8.14 -29.49
C ALA A 171 -19.79 -7.00 -30.24
N GLY A 172 -19.23 -5.80 -30.18
CA GLY A 172 -19.84 -4.58 -30.73
C GLY A 172 -20.78 -3.85 -29.78
N GLN A 173 -21.24 -4.47 -28.68
CA GLN A 173 -22.02 -3.77 -27.65
C GLN A 173 -21.12 -2.94 -26.74
N ASN A 174 -21.64 -1.82 -26.22
CA ASN A 174 -20.97 -0.96 -25.24
C ASN A 174 -21.71 -0.92 -23.90
N SER A 175 -22.60 -1.87 -23.65
CA SER A 175 -23.35 -1.96 -22.40
C SER A 175 -23.35 -3.40 -21.92
N ILE A 176 -23.14 -3.59 -20.63
CA ILE A 176 -23.19 -4.89 -19.98
C ILE A 176 -24.20 -4.87 -18.83
N THR A 177 -24.81 -6.01 -18.56
CA THR A 177 -25.75 -6.19 -17.45
C THR A 177 -25.11 -7.11 -16.41
N LEU A 178 -25.06 -6.69 -15.17
CA LEU A 178 -24.47 -7.38 -14.03
C LEU A 178 -25.53 -8.15 -13.23
N SER A 179 -25.12 -9.25 -12.59
CA SER A 179 -26.00 -10.11 -11.79
C SER A 179 -26.48 -9.48 -10.49
N GLU A 180 -25.77 -8.46 -9.99
CA GLU A 180 -26.13 -7.73 -8.78
C GLU A 180 -25.81 -6.23 -8.95
N PRO A 181 -26.49 -5.35 -8.20
CA PRO A 181 -26.21 -3.92 -8.26
C PRO A 181 -24.86 -3.59 -7.63
N VAL A 182 -24.14 -2.65 -8.24
CA VAL A 182 -22.82 -2.20 -7.78
C VAL A 182 -22.81 -0.73 -7.36
N ASN A 183 -21.88 -0.36 -6.49
CA ASN A 183 -21.60 1.03 -6.10
C ASN A 183 -20.35 1.60 -6.83
N TRP A 184 -20.13 1.16 -8.08
CA TRP A 184 -19.07 1.67 -8.94
C TRP A 184 -19.39 3.09 -9.40
N LEU A 185 -18.40 3.81 -9.91
CA LEU A 185 -18.55 5.20 -10.36
C LEU A 185 -18.19 5.34 -11.84
N VAL A 186 -18.79 6.33 -12.49
CA VAL A 186 -18.36 6.76 -13.83
C VAL A 186 -16.90 7.20 -13.76
N GLY A 187 -16.10 6.74 -14.72
CA GLY A 187 -14.65 6.92 -14.75
C GLY A 187 -13.85 5.81 -14.08
N ASP A 188 -14.48 4.91 -13.31
CA ASP A 188 -13.82 3.70 -12.83
C ASP A 188 -13.51 2.75 -13.99
N GLU A 189 -12.42 2.01 -13.88
CA GLU A 189 -12.01 0.96 -14.80
C GLU A 189 -12.43 -0.42 -14.27
N ILE A 190 -12.98 -1.24 -15.17
CA ILE A 190 -13.34 -2.63 -14.91
C ILE A 190 -12.52 -3.58 -15.77
N ILE A 191 -12.43 -4.83 -15.31
CA ILE A 191 -11.96 -5.97 -16.09
C ILE A 191 -13.14 -6.92 -16.33
N LEU A 192 -13.28 -7.40 -17.55
CA LEU A 192 -14.25 -8.42 -17.95
C LEU A 192 -13.48 -9.67 -18.39
N THR A 193 -13.68 -10.77 -17.67
CA THR A 193 -12.96 -12.02 -17.93
C THR A 193 -13.58 -12.78 -19.11
N THR A 194 -12.73 -13.42 -19.91
CA THR A 194 -13.18 -14.31 -21.00
C THR A 194 -14.12 -15.42 -20.50
N THR A 195 -15.07 -15.81 -21.36
CA THR A 195 -15.93 -16.99 -21.20
C THR A 195 -15.63 -18.09 -22.23
N ASP A 196 -14.56 -17.92 -23.01
CA ASP A 196 -14.10 -18.89 -24.00
C ASP A 196 -12.72 -19.47 -23.63
N THR A 197 -12.07 -20.13 -24.59
CA THR A 197 -10.78 -20.81 -24.37
C THR A 197 -9.56 -19.90 -24.54
N ARG A 198 -9.75 -18.61 -24.84
CA ARG A 198 -8.71 -17.64 -25.15
C ARG A 198 -8.55 -16.65 -24.00
N ILE A 199 -7.46 -16.78 -23.26
CA ILE A 199 -7.13 -15.89 -22.13
C ILE A 199 -6.93 -14.43 -22.57
N ASP A 200 -6.58 -14.21 -23.84
CA ASP A 200 -6.38 -12.90 -24.44
C ASP A 200 -7.69 -12.19 -24.81
N HIS A 201 -8.85 -12.85 -24.66
CA HIS A 201 -10.16 -12.22 -24.82
C HIS A 201 -10.67 -11.54 -23.53
N VAL A 202 -9.80 -11.34 -22.54
CA VAL A 202 -10.07 -10.48 -21.39
C VAL A 202 -10.07 -9.02 -21.84
N GLU A 203 -11.04 -8.24 -21.40
CA GLU A 203 -11.19 -6.85 -21.81
C GLU A 203 -11.17 -5.90 -20.62
N ARG A 204 -10.67 -4.67 -20.84
CA ARG A 204 -10.65 -3.60 -19.85
C ARG A 204 -11.43 -2.40 -20.39
N HIS A 205 -12.30 -1.84 -19.57
CA HIS A 205 -13.15 -0.73 -19.99
C HIS A 205 -13.33 0.28 -18.88
N ASN A 206 -13.34 1.56 -19.25
CA ASN A 206 -13.80 2.63 -18.37
C ASN A 206 -15.33 2.72 -18.42
N ILE A 207 -15.93 2.94 -17.25
CA ILE A 207 -17.37 3.15 -17.11
C ILE A 207 -17.71 4.58 -17.54
N THR A 208 -18.67 4.73 -18.46
CA THR A 208 -19.20 6.03 -18.89
C THR A 208 -20.61 6.31 -18.39
N GLY A 209 -21.32 5.27 -17.94
CA GLY A 209 -22.68 5.39 -17.43
C GLY A 209 -23.05 4.22 -16.54
N ILE A 210 -23.92 4.48 -15.56
CA ILE A 210 -24.47 3.47 -14.66
C ILE A 210 -25.98 3.70 -14.60
N SER A 211 -26.76 2.65 -14.83
CA SER A 211 -28.22 2.69 -14.81
C SER A 211 -28.81 1.38 -14.28
N GLY A 212 -30.13 1.22 -14.35
CA GLY A 212 -30.81 -0.01 -13.87
C GLY A 212 -30.59 -0.28 -12.38
N GLY A 213 -30.48 0.78 -11.56
CA GLY A 213 -30.20 0.64 -10.12
C GLY A 213 -28.79 0.12 -9.80
N GLY A 214 -27.82 0.27 -10.72
CA GLY A 214 -26.45 -0.20 -10.54
C GLY A 214 -26.16 -1.54 -11.20
N THR A 215 -27.07 -2.07 -12.02
CA THR A 215 -26.86 -3.36 -12.73
C THR A 215 -26.45 -3.19 -14.18
N ILE A 216 -26.65 -2.01 -14.78
CA ILE A 216 -26.32 -1.76 -16.18
C ILE A 216 -25.14 -0.79 -16.24
N ILE A 217 -24.04 -1.24 -16.83
CA ILE A 217 -22.81 -0.47 -17.00
C ILE A 217 -22.63 -0.15 -18.47
N THR A 218 -22.53 1.14 -18.80
CA THR A 218 -22.13 1.63 -20.12
C THR A 218 -20.61 1.79 -20.16
N LEU A 219 -20.00 1.27 -21.20
CA LEU A 219 -18.56 1.21 -21.43
C LEU A 219 -18.12 2.34 -22.37
N ALA A 220 -16.88 2.82 -22.20
CA ALA A 220 -16.29 3.83 -23.07
C ALA A 220 -16.07 3.35 -24.52
N GLY A 221 -15.89 2.04 -24.71
CA GLY A 221 -15.69 1.41 -26.01
C GLY A 221 -16.58 0.18 -26.16
N ALA A 222 -16.83 -0.21 -27.40
CA ALA A 222 -17.52 -1.46 -27.69
C ALA A 222 -16.62 -2.67 -27.34
N LEU A 223 -17.25 -3.75 -26.90
CA LEU A 223 -16.61 -5.04 -26.66
C LEU A 223 -16.03 -5.58 -27.97
N ALA A 224 -14.78 -6.01 -27.93
CA ALA A 224 -14.13 -6.71 -29.02
C ALA A 224 -14.61 -8.17 -29.12
N TYR A 225 -14.98 -8.77 -27.98
CA TYR A 225 -15.34 -10.18 -27.90
C TYR A 225 -16.73 -10.40 -27.31
N THR A 226 -17.30 -11.57 -27.59
CA THR A 226 -18.58 -11.98 -27.01
C THR A 226 -18.32 -12.75 -25.72
N HIS A 227 -18.91 -12.30 -24.62
CA HIS A 227 -18.84 -12.92 -23.29
C HIS A 227 -20.19 -13.57 -22.98
N ILE A 228 -20.23 -14.89 -23.04
CA ILE A 228 -21.46 -15.69 -23.01
C ILE A 228 -21.90 -15.94 -21.58
N VAL A 229 -23.20 -15.79 -21.33
CA VAL A 229 -23.86 -16.30 -20.13
C VAL A 229 -24.66 -17.55 -20.49
N LEU A 230 -24.31 -18.68 -19.88
CA LEU A 230 -25.01 -19.95 -19.98
C LEU A 230 -25.60 -20.31 -18.62
N HIS A 231 -26.82 -20.80 -18.61
CA HIS A 231 -27.47 -21.34 -17.41
C HIS A 231 -28.31 -22.55 -17.81
N ASN A 232 -27.78 -23.74 -17.56
CA ASN A 232 -28.44 -25.00 -17.88
C ASN A 232 -28.68 -25.79 -16.59
N VAL A 233 -29.87 -26.36 -16.46
CA VAL A 233 -30.21 -27.30 -15.37
C VAL A 233 -30.33 -28.68 -15.98
N PHE A 234 -29.51 -29.61 -15.51
CA PHE A 234 -29.53 -31.01 -15.96
C PHE A 234 -30.69 -31.78 -15.32
N PRO A 235 -31.14 -32.90 -15.93
CA PRO A 235 -32.22 -33.73 -15.38
C PRO A 235 -31.97 -34.26 -13.95
N ASN A 236 -30.70 -34.36 -13.54
CA ASN A 236 -30.28 -34.75 -12.19
C ASN A 236 -30.32 -33.57 -11.17
N GLY A 237 -30.71 -32.37 -11.61
CA GLY A 237 -30.76 -31.16 -10.80
C GLY A 237 -29.45 -30.37 -10.73
N GLU A 238 -28.37 -30.84 -11.36
CA GLU A 238 -27.10 -30.09 -11.42
C GLU A 238 -27.23 -28.85 -12.30
N ILE A 239 -26.57 -27.76 -11.89
CA ILE A 239 -26.61 -26.48 -12.59
C ILE A 239 -25.24 -26.21 -13.22
N TYR A 240 -25.23 -26.02 -14.53
CA TYR A 240 -24.08 -25.51 -15.27
C TYR A 240 -24.30 -24.03 -15.55
N HIS A 241 -23.56 -23.18 -14.84
CA HIS A 241 -23.62 -21.73 -15.00
C HIS A 241 -22.25 -21.17 -15.38
N VAL A 242 -22.18 -20.56 -16.57
CA VAL A 242 -21.01 -19.83 -17.06
C VAL A 242 -21.43 -18.39 -17.23
N ALA A 243 -20.68 -17.46 -16.65
CA ALA A 243 -20.87 -16.04 -16.84
C ALA A 243 -19.54 -15.32 -16.60
N GLY A 244 -19.18 -14.39 -17.49
CA GLY A 244 -17.95 -13.61 -17.36
C GLY A 244 -17.93 -12.88 -16.03
N ALA A 245 -16.83 -13.00 -15.28
CA ALA A 245 -16.62 -12.21 -14.08
C ALA A 245 -16.27 -10.78 -14.46
N VAL A 246 -16.86 -9.83 -13.75
CA VAL A 246 -16.62 -8.40 -13.91
C VAL A 246 -16.04 -7.88 -12.61
N GLY A 247 -14.81 -7.39 -12.66
CA GLY A 247 -14.06 -6.89 -11.50
C GLY A 247 -13.83 -5.39 -11.58
N LEU A 248 -14.03 -4.68 -10.47
CA LEU A 248 -13.67 -3.27 -10.35
C LEU A 248 -12.18 -3.13 -10.02
N LEU A 249 -11.40 -2.55 -10.94
CA LEU A 249 -9.98 -2.32 -10.76
C LEU A 249 -9.70 -1.03 -9.98
N THR A 250 -10.42 0.05 -10.28
CA THR A 250 -10.12 1.37 -9.71
C THR A 250 -10.34 1.43 -8.20
N ARG A 251 -9.34 2.00 -7.50
CA ARG A 251 -9.43 2.49 -6.13
C ARG A 251 -8.89 3.92 -6.07
N ASN A 252 -9.31 4.69 -5.08
CA ASN A 252 -8.86 6.08 -4.91
C ASN A 252 -7.46 6.18 -4.29
N VAL A 253 -7.05 5.18 -3.50
CA VAL A 253 -5.66 5.04 -3.02
C VAL A 253 -4.96 4.02 -3.90
N ARG A 254 -3.83 4.40 -4.50
CA ARG A 254 -3.10 3.59 -5.47
C ARG A 254 -1.60 3.59 -5.20
N VAL A 255 -0.96 2.43 -5.36
CA VAL A 255 0.50 2.30 -5.41
C VAL A 255 0.89 1.82 -6.79
N ILE A 256 1.74 2.59 -7.47
CA ILE A 256 1.97 2.48 -8.90
C ILE A 256 3.48 2.41 -9.16
N ASN A 257 3.92 1.47 -10.00
CA ASN A 257 5.26 1.53 -10.56
C ASN A 257 5.32 2.65 -11.61
N GLY A 258 6.10 3.70 -11.34
CA GLY A 258 6.25 4.84 -12.25
C GLY A 258 6.98 4.51 -13.55
N ASN A 259 7.69 3.38 -13.62
CA ASN A 259 8.49 2.95 -14.77
C ASN A 259 8.13 1.51 -15.20
N PRO A 260 6.93 1.27 -15.77
CA PRO A 260 6.47 -0.07 -16.13
C PRO A 260 7.16 -0.66 -17.37
N SER A 261 7.77 0.16 -18.22
CA SER A 261 8.27 -0.26 -19.54
C SER A 261 9.78 -0.57 -19.59
N SER A 262 10.57 -0.19 -18.57
CA SER A 262 12.04 -0.31 -18.62
C SER A 262 12.62 -1.48 -17.84
N ASP A 263 11.92 -1.98 -16.83
CA ASP A 263 12.42 -3.06 -16.00
C ASP A 263 11.31 -4.10 -15.86
N LYS A 264 11.65 -5.37 -16.07
CA LYS A 264 10.91 -6.55 -15.60
C LYS A 264 10.74 -6.59 -14.06
N ILE A 265 10.82 -5.44 -13.40
CA ILE A 265 10.94 -5.18 -11.96
C ILE A 265 9.94 -4.07 -11.61
N GLY A 266 8.86 -4.49 -10.97
CA GLY A 266 7.89 -3.66 -10.28
C GLY A 266 8.35 -3.23 -8.89
N PHE A 267 7.46 -2.58 -8.15
CA PHE A 267 7.71 -2.27 -6.74
C PHE A 267 7.45 -3.48 -5.83
N ARG A 268 8.01 -3.45 -4.62
CA ARG A 268 7.74 -4.43 -3.56
C ARG A 268 7.28 -3.75 -2.28
N ILE A 269 6.36 -4.37 -1.57
CA ILE A 269 6.01 -4.06 -0.17
C ILE A 269 6.61 -5.16 0.70
N LEU A 270 7.61 -4.82 1.51
CA LEU A 270 8.26 -5.73 2.44
C LEU A 270 7.85 -5.37 3.87
N VAL A 271 7.07 -6.22 4.51
CA VAL A 271 6.71 -6.09 5.92
C VAL A 271 7.58 -7.05 6.71
N THR A 272 8.50 -6.52 7.51
CA THR A 272 9.47 -7.33 8.25
C THR A 272 9.81 -6.71 9.60
N ASP A 273 10.51 -7.46 10.44
CA ASP A 273 11.20 -6.93 11.60
C ASP A 273 12.67 -6.62 11.29
N TYR A 274 13.30 -5.85 12.18
CA TYR A 274 14.76 -5.77 12.28
C TYR A 274 15.17 -5.31 13.68
N ALA A 275 16.40 -5.61 14.06
CA ALA A 275 17.00 -5.10 15.30
C ALA A 275 18.26 -4.31 14.96
N THR A 276 18.48 -3.22 15.68
CA THR A 276 19.74 -2.48 15.59
C THR A 276 20.06 -1.81 16.92
N ASP A 277 21.34 -1.56 17.16
CA ASP A 277 21.78 -0.83 18.33
C ASP A 277 21.64 0.68 18.08
N VAL A 278 20.94 1.37 18.97
CA VAL A 278 20.70 2.81 18.91
C VAL A 278 21.34 3.47 20.14
N TRP A 279 21.99 4.60 19.93
CA TRP A 279 22.58 5.37 21.03
C TRP A 279 21.49 5.90 21.97
N ASN A 280 21.59 5.55 23.26
CA ASN A 280 20.73 6.09 24.30
C ASN A 280 21.50 7.16 25.12
N PRO A 281 21.14 8.45 25.01
CA PRO A 281 21.84 9.53 25.71
C PRO A 281 21.65 9.47 27.24
N VAL A 282 20.55 8.90 27.74
CA VAL A 282 20.28 8.83 29.19
C VAL A 282 21.22 7.83 29.87
N GLY A 283 21.47 6.69 29.22
CA GLY A 283 22.37 5.64 29.71
C GLY A 283 23.82 5.80 29.25
N SER A 284 24.10 6.70 28.28
CA SER A 284 25.38 6.79 27.58
C SER A 284 25.86 5.43 27.05
N GLU A 285 24.94 4.64 26.51
CA GLU A 285 25.19 3.30 25.99
C GLU A 285 24.40 3.06 24.70
N TYR A 286 24.85 2.07 23.92
CA TYR A 286 24.07 1.56 22.80
C TYR A 286 23.09 0.49 23.30
N LEU A 287 21.81 0.66 22.95
CA LEU A 287 20.75 -0.28 23.30
C LEU A 287 20.18 -0.91 22.05
N THR A 288 20.08 -2.24 22.08
CA THR A 288 19.39 -2.99 21.04
C THR A 288 17.92 -2.58 21.02
N THR A 289 17.52 -2.01 19.89
CA THR A 289 16.18 -1.53 19.62
C THR A 289 15.56 -2.41 18.56
N TYR A 290 14.40 -2.97 18.89
CA TYR A 290 13.67 -3.88 18.00
C TYR A 290 12.54 -3.14 17.30
N TYR A 291 12.47 -3.33 15.99
CA TYR A 291 11.43 -2.82 15.10
C TYR A 291 10.69 -4.00 14.51
N LYS A 292 9.38 -3.87 14.33
CA LYS A 292 8.54 -4.94 13.83
C LYS A 292 7.41 -4.37 13.00
N GLY A 293 7.37 -4.73 11.72
CA GLY A 293 6.36 -4.32 10.76
C GLY A 293 4.97 -4.89 11.05
N TYR A 294 3.94 -4.14 10.65
CA TYR A 294 2.59 -4.61 10.38
C TYR A 294 2.02 -3.77 9.22
N ALA A 295 1.12 -4.36 8.43
CA ALA A 295 0.44 -3.65 7.35
C ALA A 295 -1.06 -3.92 7.36
N ARG A 296 -1.86 -2.87 7.42
CA ARG A 296 -3.33 -2.92 7.37
C ARG A 296 -3.76 -2.22 6.09
N ILE A 297 -4.16 -3.01 5.11
CA ILE A 297 -4.41 -2.50 3.77
C ILE A 297 -5.83 -2.90 3.39
N SER A 298 -6.66 -1.90 3.05
CA SER A 298 -7.95 -2.16 2.44
C SER A 298 -8.25 -1.23 1.28
N ASP A 299 -9.02 -1.73 0.32
CA ASP A 299 -9.59 -0.94 -0.77
C ASP A 299 -8.53 -0.08 -1.51
N THR A 300 -7.32 -0.64 -1.66
CA THR A 300 -6.18 0.00 -2.31
C THR A 300 -5.86 -0.73 -3.62
N GLN A 301 -5.45 0.01 -4.65
CA GLN A 301 -5.06 -0.54 -5.94
C GLN A 301 -3.54 -0.59 -6.08
N PHE A 302 -3.02 -1.73 -6.55
CA PHE A 302 -1.60 -1.95 -6.78
C PHE A 302 -1.34 -2.21 -8.25
N ILE A 303 -0.49 -1.40 -8.89
CA ILE A 303 -0.25 -1.43 -10.35
C ILE A 303 1.24 -1.60 -10.64
N GLY A 304 1.65 -2.74 -11.21
CA GLY A 304 3.05 -2.96 -11.57
C GLY A 304 3.94 -3.37 -10.40
N PHE A 305 3.49 -4.30 -9.57
CA PHE A 305 4.26 -4.87 -8.45
C PHE A 305 5.09 -6.10 -8.87
N GLY A 306 6.06 -6.45 -8.03
CA GLY A 306 6.89 -7.66 -8.09
C GLY A 306 7.78 -7.76 -9.33
N GLN A 307 8.59 -8.81 -9.40
CA GLN A 307 9.62 -8.97 -10.44
C GLN A 307 9.34 -10.18 -11.31
N TYR A 308 9.34 -10.01 -12.63
CA TYR A 308 9.34 -11.13 -13.56
C TYR A 308 10.69 -11.87 -13.51
N ILE A 309 10.62 -13.19 -13.44
CA ILE A 309 11.78 -14.09 -13.31
C ILE A 309 11.64 -15.17 -14.37
N ASP A 310 12.69 -15.36 -15.15
CA ASP A 310 12.77 -16.39 -16.20
C ASP A 310 13.67 -17.57 -15.79
N ALA A 311 14.50 -17.39 -14.75
CA ALA A 311 15.51 -18.37 -14.35
C ALA A 311 15.27 -18.95 -12.93
N PRO A 312 15.46 -20.27 -12.71
CA PRO A 312 15.25 -20.92 -11.41
C PRO A 312 16.13 -20.43 -10.25
N LYS A 313 17.22 -19.69 -10.54
CA LYS A 313 18.24 -19.25 -9.58
C LYS A 313 18.25 -17.74 -9.31
N GLU A 314 17.31 -16.99 -9.86
CA GLU A 314 17.19 -15.56 -9.61
C GLU A 314 16.46 -15.26 -8.29
N ASP A 315 16.87 -14.17 -7.63
CA ASP A 315 16.26 -13.65 -6.41
C ASP A 315 14.77 -13.38 -6.65
N ARG A 316 13.91 -14.13 -5.96
CA ARG A 316 12.46 -13.95 -6.05
C ARG A 316 12.06 -12.70 -5.29
N ARG A 317 11.56 -11.70 -6.02
CA ARG A 317 11.02 -10.47 -5.43
C ARG A 317 9.53 -10.42 -5.65
N GLU A 318 8.80 -10.99 -4.69
CA GLU A 318 7.36 -10.92 -4.65
C GLU A 318 6.90 -9.46 -4.50
N GLY A 319 5.75 -9.12 -5.09
CA GLY A 319 5.15 -7.79 -4.93
C GLY A 319 4.85 -7.47 -3.47
N PHE A 320 4.45 -8.47 -2.70
CA PHE A 320 4.17 -8.40 -1.27
C PHE A 320 4.92 -9.50 -0.56
N HIS A 321 5.69 -9.15 0.46
CA HIS A 321 6.45 -10.13 1.23
C HIS A 321 6.32 -9.82 2.72
N LEU A 322 5.67 -10.73 3.45
CA LEU A 322 5.53 -10.70 4.90
C LEU A 322 6.58 -11.63 5.50
N PHE A 323 7.64 -11.08 6.11
CA PHE A 323 8.80 -11.83 6.56
C PHE A 323 9.03 -11.69 8.07
N ASN A 324 9.35 -12.80 8.74
CA ASN A 324 9.78 -12.82 10.14
C ASN A 324 8.86 -12.06 11.15
N LEU A 325 7.54 -12.02 10.89
CA LEU A 325 6.58 -11.31 11.74
C LEU A 325 6.13 -12.14 12.97
N GLY A 326 6.55 -13.41 13.07
CA GLY A 326 6.12 -14.32 14.13
C GLY A 326 4.61 -14.59 14.11
N SER A 327 4.05 -14.95 15.27
CA SER A 327 2.62 -15.24 15.40
C SER A 327 1.75 -13.98 15.31
N TRP A 328 0.49 -14.18 14.91
CA TRP A 328 -0.55 -13.15 14.88
C TRP A 328 -0.60 -12.32 16.17
N ASN A 329 -0.71 -11.00 16.01
CA ASN A 329 -0.85 -10.06 17.12
C ASN A 329 -2.13 -9.22 16.91
N ALA A 330 -3.14 -9.42 17.77
CA ALA A 330 -4.41 -8.70 17.68
C ALA A 330 -4.25 -7.17 17.85
N SER A 331 -3.23 -6.71 18.57
CA SER A 331 -2.95 -5.29 18.78
C SER A 331 -2.22 -4.63 17.59
N ARG A 332 -1.61 -5.43 16.72
CA ARG A 332 -0.86 -4.99 15.52
C ARG A 332 -1.18 -5.93 14.34
N PRO A 333 -2.45 -5.99 13.90
CA PRO A 333 -2.87 -6.95 12.89
C PRO A 333 -2.23 -6.62 11.54
N THR A 334 -1.92 -7.65 10.76
CA THR A 334 -1.50 -7.50 9.36
C THR A 334 -2.53 -8.16 8.45
N TYR A 335 -3.08 -7.41 7.51
CA TYR A 335 -4.10 -7.89 6.57
C TYR A 335 -4.09 -7.10 5.26
N ILE A 336 -4.56 -7.75 4.21
CA ILE A 336 -4.91 -7.12 2.93
C ILE A 336 -6.34 -7.52 2.61
N ASN A 337 -7.23 -6.55 2.38
CA ASN A 337 -8.66 -6.80 2.18
C ASN A 337 -9.22 -5.94 1.04
N SER A 338 -10.08 -6.50 0.17
CA SER A 338 -10.78 -5.77 -0.91
C SER A 338 -9.90 -4.92 -1.85
N CYS A 339 -8.60 -5.23 -1.92
CA CYS A 339 -7.63 -4.55 -2.78
C CYS A 339 -7.68 -5.08 -4.21
N SER A 340 -7.25 -4.26 -5.16
CA SER A 340 -7.08 -4.67 -6.57
C SER A 340 -5.60 -4.77 -6.91
N PHE A 341 -5.25 -5.78 -7.70
CA PHE A 341 -3.89 -6.08 -8.11
C PHE A 341 -3.86 -6.15 -9.63
N ASP A 342 -3.11 -5.25 -10.23
CA ASP A 342 -3.08 -5.05 -11.68
C ASP A 342 -1.64 -5.00 -12.22
N THR A 343 -1.47 -5.54 -13.43
CA THR A 343 -0.25 -5.52 -14.24
C THR A 343 1.07 -5.83 -13.49
N GLY A 344 1.07 -6.76 -12.54
CA GLY A 344 2.25 -7.16 -11.77
C GLY A 344 2.75 -8.57 -12.07
N TYR A 345 3.93 -8.90 -11.55
CA TYR A 345 4.54 -10.23 -11.58
C TYR A 345 4.70 -10.76 -10.15
N TYR A 346 4.56 -12.06 -9.92
CA TYR A 346 4.76 -12.72 -8.61
C TYR A 346 4.14 -11.94 -7.43
N PRO A 347 2.80 -11.93 -7.29
CA PRO A 347 2.09 -11.01 -6.38
C PRO A 347 2.42 -11.15 -4.90
N ALA A 348 2.58 -12.37 -4.38
CA ALA A 348 2.77 -12.64 -2.95
C ALA A 348 3.51 -13.95 -2.69
#